data_AF-A0A2M7AD93-F1
#
_entry.id   AF-A0A2M7AD93-F1
#
_cell.length_a   1.000
_cell.length_b   1.000
_cell.length_c   1.000
_cell.angle_alpha   90.00
_cell.angle_beta   90.00
_cell.angle_gamma   90.00
#
_symmetry.space_group_name_H-M   'P 1'
#
loop_
_entity.id
_entity.type
_entity.pdbx_description
1 polymer ?
#
loop_
_entity_poly.entity_id
_entity_poly.type
_entity_poly.pdbx_seq_one_letter_code
_entity_poly.pdbx_strand_id
1 'polypeptide(L)'
;MECQQLDRGVEVRPSDGHIFRIEALAASILRVRVSEDGQFPDRLLIRYGFYNNEFPPSVFEVQESTAGVSLRTATTSVEASSETGLLRFSDTSGRVLLEEIQLARSRPGKCFSARFGLALNKAFFGLGDQTRDRLNQRGCVADMWVRNVESYTPTP
;
A
#
# COMPACT_ATOMS: atom_id res chain seq x y z
N MET A 1 2.37 -8.02 18.51
CA MET A 1 2.13 -6.86 17.63
C MET A 1 1.46 -5.81 18.47
N GLU A 2 1.99 -4.58 18.49
CA GLU A 2 1.31 -3.46 19.12
C GLU A 2 0.44 -2.75 18.09
N CYS A 3 -0.67 -2.16 18.54
CA CYS A 3 -1.47 -1.31 17.68
C CYS A 3 -1.97 -0.06 18.41
N GLN A 4 -2.25 0.98 17.63
CA GLN A 4 -2.75 2.25 18.10
C GLN A 4 -3.80 2.76 17.12
N GLN A 5 -5.04 2.94 17.57
CA GLN A 5 -6.09 3.53 16.76
C GLN A 5 -5.83 5.02 16.52
N LEU A 6 -6.10 5.47 15.30
CA LEU A 6 -6.02 6.86 14.86
C LEU A 6 -7.40 7.35 14.41
N ASP A 7 -7.57 8.67 14.28
CA ASP A 7 -8.82 9.30 13.78
C ASP A 7 -9.28 8.76 12.41
N ARG A 8 -8.32 8.32 11.58
CA ARG A 8 -8.56 7.82 10.21
C ARG A 8 -8.11 6.39 9.97
N GLY A 9 -7.72 5.65 11.00
CA GLY A 9 -7.31 4.26 10.83
C GLY A 9 -6.53 3.71 12.01
N VAL A 10 -5.42 3.03 11.72
CA VAL A 10 -4.63 2.32 12.72
C VAL A 10 -3.14 2.36 12.41
N GLU A 11 -2.32 2.45 13.45
CA GLU A 11 -0.91 2.11 13.40
C GLU A 11 -0.70 0.70 13.94
N VAL A 12 0.09 -0.10 13.23
CA VAL A 12 0.50 -1.43 13.68
C VAL A 12 2.02 -1.50 13.70
N ARG A 13 2.56 -2.13 14.74
CA ARG A 13 3.99 -2.35 14.94
C ARG A 13 4.25 -3.86 15.02
N PRO A 14 4.63 -4.48 13.89
CA PRO A 14 5.16 -5.83 13.89
C PRO A 14 6.46 -5.92 14.72
N SER A 15 6.86 -7.15 15.04
CA SER A 15 8.04 -7.42 15.88
C SER A 15 9.38 -7.00 15.27
N ASP A 16 9.41 -6.72 13.96
CA ASP A 16 10.63 -6.34 13.24
C ASP A 16 10.96 -4.83 13.31
N GLY A 17 10.16 -4.07 14.05
CA GLY A 17 10.42 -2.65 14.38
C GLY A 17 9.92 -1.65 13.35
N HIS A 18 9.37 -2.10 12.21
CA HIS A 18 8.70 -1.19 11.29
C HIS A 18 7.34 -0.76 11.82
N ILE A 19 6.91 0.45 11.45
CA ILE A 19 5.62 1.02 11.83
C ILE A 19 4.81 1.19 10.55
N PHE A 20 3.69 0.49 10.47
CA PHE A 20 2.71 0.68 9.40
C PHE A 20 1.60 1.59 9.89
N ARG A 21 1.32 2.64 9.14
CA ARG A 21 0.13 3.47 9.30
C ARG A 21 -0.83 3.17 8.16
N ILE A 22 -2.01 2.68 8.51
CA ILE A 22 -3.05 2.29 7.57
C ILE A 22 -4.26 3.20 7.80
N GLU A 23 -4.66 3.94 6.76
CA GLU A 23 -5.73 4.94 6.84
C GLU A 23 -6.83 4.65 5.83
N ALA A 24 -8.09 4.73 6.28
CA ALA A 24 -9.25 4.73 5.41
C ALA A 24 -9.48 6.14 4.84
N LEU A 25 -9.10 6.33 3.57
CA LEU A 25 -9.34 7.60 2.87
C LEU A 25 -10.75 7.68 2.32
N ALA A 26 -11.27 6.55 1.85
CA ALA A 26 -12.64 6.38 1.39
C ALA A 26 -13.05 4.91 1.56
N ALA A 27 -14.32 4.60 1.28
CA ALA A 27 -14.87 3.25 1.39
C ALA A 27 -14.09 2.18 0.58
N SER A 28 -13.38 2.57 -0.49
CA SER A 28 -12.59 1.69 -1.37
C SER A 28 -11.13 2.10 -1.49
N ILE A 29 -10.66 3.08 -0.70
CA ILE A 29 -9.30 3.62 -0.80
C ILE A 29 -8.65 3.56 0.57
N LEU A 30 -7.65 2.69 0.69
CA LEU A 30 -6.76 2.59 1.83
C LEU A 30 -5.41 3.21 1.50
N ARG A 31 -4.89 4.03 2.40
CA ARG A 31 -3.51 4.52 2.34
C ARG A 31 -2.67 3.72 3.32
N VAL A 32 -1.61 3.11 2.81
CA VAL A 32 -0.62 2.41 3.61
C VAL A 32 0.70 3.17 3.56
N ARG A 33 1.27 3.44 4.72
CA ARG A 33 2.58 4.07 4.87
C ARG A 33 3.42 3.22 5.81
N VAL A 34 4.70 3.07 5.50
CA VAL A 34 5.67 2.37 6.36
C VAL A 34 6.81 3.32 6.75
N SER A 35 7.21 3.24 8.01
CA SER A 35 8.32 4.01 8.57
C SER A 35 9.17 3.13 9.50
N GLU A 36 10.46 3.45 9.62
CA GLU A 36 11.38 2.86 10.61
C GLU A 36 11.42 3.67 11.91
N ASP A 37 11.15 4.97 11.86
CA ASP A 37 11.29 5.92 12.98
C ASP A 37 9.95 6.51 13.47
N GLY A 38 8.84 6.03 12.89
CA GLY A 38 7.48 6.51 13.19
C GLY A 38 7.17 7.89 12.62
N GLN A 39 8.09 8.49 11.85
CA GLN A 39 7.85 9.75 11.17
C GLN A 39 7.16 9.51 9.83
N PHE A 40 6.13 10.31 9.56
CA PHE A 40 5.34 10.27 8.32
C PHE A 40 5.19 11.67 7.72
N PRO A 41 6.29 12.27 7.22
CA PRO A 41 6.26 13.64 6.72
C PRO A 41 5.38 13.77 5.47
N ASP A 42 4.82 14.96 5.29
CA ASP A 42 4.10 15.29 4.07
C ASP A 42 5.02 15.23 2.84
N ARG A 43 4.45 14.77 1.73
CA ARG A 43 5.17 14.69 0.45
C ARG A 43 5.19 16.06 -0.22
N LEU A 44 6.29 16.39 -0.90
CA LEU A 44 6.45 17.68 -1.57
C LEU A 44 5.31 17.99 -2.55
N LEU A 45 4.81 16.99 -3.29
CA LEU A 45 3.70 17.17 -4.23
C LEU A 45 2.39 17.56 -3.54
N ILE A 46 2.18 17.12 -2.29
CA ILE A 46 1.06 17.56 -1.44
C ILE A 46 1.33 18.97 -0.94
N ARG A 47 2.54 19.22 -0.41
CA ARG A 47 2.94 20.53 0.15
C ARG A 47 2.83 21.67 -0.86
N TYR A 48 3.11 21.39 -2.14
CA TYR A 48 3.02 22.36 -3.22
C TYR A 48 1.65 22.38 -3.92
N GLY A 49 0.67 21.60 -3.46
CA GLY A 49 -0.69 21.63 -3.99
C GLY A 49 -0.89 20.95 -5.34
N PHE A 50 0.08 20.14 -5.82
CA PHE A 50 -0.10 19.33 -7.03
C PHE A 50 -1.06 18.16 -6.81
N TYR A 51 -1.13 17.65 -5.58
CA TYR A 51 -2.10 16.64 -5.18
C TYR A 51 -2.96 17.14 -4.03
N ASN A 52 -4.28 17.01 -4.20
CA ASN A 52 -5.21 17.18 -3.10
C ASN A 52 -5.08 15.99 -2.14
N ASN A 53 -4.86 16.29 -0.86
CA ASN A 53 -4.76 15.30 0.22
C ASN A 53 -5.94 15.37 1.20
N GLU A 54 -6.94 16.19 0.88
CA GLU A 54 -8.17 16.30 1.65
C GLU A 54 -9.18 15.26 1.16
N PHE A 55 -9.60 14.40 2.07
CA PHE A 55 -10.64 13.41 1.83
C PHE A 55 -11.80 13.67 2.79
N PRO A 56 -13.06 13.38 2.41
CA PRO A 56 -14.14 13.36 3.38
C PRO A 56 -13.86 12.31 4.48
N PRO A 57 -14.48 12.42 5.66
CA PRO A 57 -14.44 11.35 6.66
C PRO A 57 -14.96 10.04 6.06
N SER A 58 -14.28 8.93 6.34
CA SER A 58 -14.69 7.59 5.93
C SER A 58 -15.07 6.78 7.16
N VAL A 59 -16.14 5.98 7.07
CA VAL A 59 -16.48 5.02 8.12
C VAL A 59 -15.55 3.82 8.00
N PHE A 60 -14.98 3.41 9.12
CA PHE A 60 -14.15 2.21 9.23
C PHE A 60 -14.27 1.62 10.63
N GLU A 61 -13.93 0.34 10.74
CA GLU A 61 -13.85 -0.40 12.00
C GLU A 61 -12.46 -0.99 12.14
N VAL A 62 -11.93 -0.98 13.36
CA VAL A 62 -10.66 -1.63 13.71
C VAL A 62 -10.99 -2.78 14.65
N GLN A 63 -10.46 -3.96 14.36
CA GLN A 63 -10.64 -5.14 15.21
C GLN A 63 -9.29 -5.80 15.48
N GLU A 64 -9.02 -5.99 16.76
CA GLU A 64 -7.85 -6.70 17.26
C GLU A 64 -8.21 -8.16 17.57
N SER A 65 -7.31 -9.07 17.24
CA SER A 65 -7.45 -10.49 17.54
C SER A 65 -6.09 -11.13 17.81
N THR A 66 -6.07 -12.39 18.22
CA THR A 66 -4.83 -13.16 18.35
C THR A 66 -4.11 -13.35 17.01
N ALA A 67 -4.85 -13.35 15.89
CA ALA A 67 -4.30 -13.52 14.54
C ALA A 67 -3.66 -12.24 13.98
N GLY A 68 -3.99 -11.07 14.52
CA GLY A 68 -3.57 -9.80 13.95
C GLY A 68 -4.55 -8.66 14.20
N VAL A 69 -4.29 -7.56 13.50
CA VAL A 69 -5.10 -6.35 13.54
C VAL A 69 -5.73 -6.15 12.17
N SER A 70 -7.03 -5.92 12.14
CA SER A 70 -7.76 -5.67 10.91
C SER A 70 -8.41 -4.29 10.91
N LEU A 71 -8.40 -3.64 9.75
CA LEU A 71 -9.16 -2.43 9.47
C LEU A 71 -10.13 -2.74 8.33
N ARG A 72 -11.42 -2.50 8.56
CA ARG A 72 -12.50 -2.76 7.62
C ARG A 72 -13.21 -1.46 7.25
N THR A 73 -13.49 -1.29 5.97
CA THR A 73 -14.34 -0.25 5.41
C THR A 73 -15.58 -0.88 4.80
N ALA A 74 -16.47 -0.08 4.21
CA ALA A 74 -17.67 -0.59 3.56
C ALA A 74 -17.41 -1.48 2.33
N THR A 75 -16.23 -1.40 1.68
CA THR A 75 -15.95 -2.20 0.47
C THR A 75 -14.68 -3.05 0.54
N THR A 76 -13.76 -2.74 1.45
CA THR A 76 -12.49 -3.46 1.55
C THR A 76 -12.01 -3.59 2.99
N SER A 77 -11.21 -4.60 3.27
CA SER A 77 -10.50 -4.77 4.54
C SER A 77 -9.03 -5.03 4.31
N VAL A 78 -8.21 -4.60 5.26
CA VAL A 78 -6.80 -4.97 5.38
C VAL A 78 -6.57 -5.64 6.72
N GLU A 79 -5.79 -6.71 6.73
CA GLU A 79 -5.36 -7.44 7.92
C GLU A 79 -3.83 -7.44 7.98
N ALA A 80 -3.29 -7.08 9.15
CA ALA A 80 -1.88 -7.20 9.48
C ALA A 80 -1.68 -8.43 10.38
N SER A 81 -0.96 -9.42 9.89
CA SER A 81 -0.70 -10.69 10.60
C SER A 81 0.14 -10.47 11.86
N SER A 82 -0.29 -10.99 13.01
CA SER A 82 0.48 -10.92 14.27
C SER A 82 1.79 -11.72 14.22
N GLU A 83 1.83 -12.78 13.39
CA GLU A 83 2.99 -13.66 13.21
C GLU A 83 4.04 -13.05 12.27
N THR A 84 3.60 -12.55 11.11
CA THR A 84 4.51 -12.14 10.03
C THR A 84 4.58 -10.64 9.82
N GLY A 85 3.59 -9.88 10.31
CA GLY A 85 3.40 -8.46 10.01
C GLY A 85 2.91 -8.16 8.59
N LEU A 86 2.80 -9.16 7.72
CA LEU A 86 2.40 -8.99 6.32
C LEU A 86 0.97 -8.50 6.22
N LEU A 87 0.72 -7.64 5.23
CA LEU A 87 -0.60 -7.11 4.95
C LEU A 87 -1.35 -7.95 3.92
N ARG A 88 -2.61 -8.24 4.20
CA ARG A 88 -3.56 -8.91 3.30
C ARG A 88 -4.78 -8.04 3.07
N PHE A 89 -5.13 -7.80 1.81
CA PHE A 89 -6.26 -6.99 1.39
C PHE A 89 -7.35 -7.87 0.79
N SER A 90 -8.59 -7.67 1.24
CA SER A 90 -9.74 -8.45 0.81
C SER A 90 -10.94 -7.55 0.49
N ASP A 91 -11.86 -8.07 -0.32
CA ASP A 91 -13.19 -7.48 -0.49
C ASP A 91 -14.15 -7.89 0.63
N THR A 92 -15.40 -7.40 0.56
CA THR A 92 -16.44 -7.70 1.55
C THR A 92 -16.86 -9.17 1.59
N SER A 93 -16.61 -9.94 0.53
CA SER A 93 -16.88 -11.38 0.49
C SER A 93 -15.76 -12.22 1.14
N GLY A 94 -14.66 -11.57 1.55
CA GLY A 94 -13.47 -12.24 2.07
C GLY A 94 -12.53 -12.75 0.98
N ARG A 95 -12.80 -12.43 -0.30
CA ARG A 95 -11.89 -12.77 -1.39
C ARG A 95 -10.66 -11.87 -1.32
N VAL A 96 -9.48 -12.49 -1.38
CA VAL A 96 -8.19 -11.78 -1.42
C VAL A 96 -8.04 -11.03 -2.74
N LEU A 97 -7.74 -9.73 -2.62
CA LEU A 97 -7.44 -8.85 -3.74
C LEU A 97 -5.92 -8.71 -3.94
N LEU A 98 -5.18 -8.56 -2.84
CA LEU A 98 -3.74 -8.33 -2.84
C LEU A 98 -3.15 -8.84 -1.51
N GLU A 99 -1.95 -9.40 -1.54
CA GLU A 99 -1.23 -9.81 -0.34
C GLU A 99 0.26 -9.48 -0.46
N GLU A 100 0.85 -9.01 0.63
CA GLU A 100 2.31 -8.90 0.72
C GLU A 100 2.94 -10.29 0.82
N ILE A 101 4.01 -10.50 0.07
CA ILE A 101 4.84 -11.72 0.17
C ILE A 101 6.15 -11.45 0.92
N GLN A 102 6.41 -10.18 1.23
CA GLN A 102 7.51 -9.75 2.06
C GLN A 102 7.19 -8.37 2.64
N LEU A 103 7.57 -8.15 3.89
CA LEU A 103 7.34 -6.89 4.59
C LEU A 103 7.91 -5.72 3.81
N ALA A 104 7.11 -4.66 3.68
CA ALA A 104 7.58 -3.42 3.12
C ALA A 104 8.72 -2.84 3.97
N ARG A 105 9.68 -2.20 3.31
CA ARG A 105 10.85 -1.55 3.92
C ARG A 105 10.89 -0.11 3.45
N SER A 106 11.13 0.81 4.37
CA SER A 106 11.36 2.23 4.08
C SER A 106 12.55 2.70 4.88
N ARG A 107 13.63 3.05 4.17
CA ARG A 107 14.84 3.63 4.74
C ARG A 107 14.98 5.05 4.21
N PRO A 108 14.61 6.06 5.00
CA PRO A 108 14.71 7.46 4.59
C PRO A 108 16.09 7.79 4.01
N GLY A 109 16.12 8.43 2.84
CA GLY A 109 17.35 8.79 2.13
C GLY A 109 18.11 7.63 1.48
N LYS A 110 17.62 6.38 1.55
CA LYS A 110 18.28 5.22 0.94
C LYS A 110 17.39 4.48 -0.05
N CYS A 111 16.40 3.74 0.42
CA CYS A 111 15.60 2.87 -0.43
C CYS A 111 14.20 2.62 0.15
N PHE A 112 13.31 2.20 -0.74
CA PHE A 112 11.97 1.73 -0.41
C PHE A 112 11.72 0.44 -1.21
N SER A 113 11.08 -0.55 -0.59
CA SER A 113 10.57 -1.73 -1.30
C SER A 113 9.27 -2.22 -0.71
N ALA A 114 8.34 -2.61 -1.58
CA ALA A 114 7.13 -3.35 -1.24
C ALA A 114 7.01 -4.52 -2.22
N ARG A 115 6.55 -5.68 -1.76
CA ARG A 115 6.47 -6.90 -2.57
C ARG A 115 5.12 -7.57 -2.37
N PHE A 116 4.38 -7.70 -3.46
CA PHE A 116 3.06 -8.31 -3.47
C PHE A 116 3.03 -9.56 -4.33
N GLY A 117 2.21 -10.53 -3.92
CA GLY A 117 1.94 -11.72 -4.70
C GLY A 117 1.10 -11.39 -5.93
N LEU A 118 1.48 -11.95 -7.09
CA LEU A 118 0.68 -11.88 -8.32
C LEU A 118 0.32 -13.28 -8.79
N ALA A 119 -0.92 -13.71 -8.49
CA ALA A 119 -1.45 -15.01 -8.85
C ALA A 119 -1.25 -15.34 -10.34
N LEU A 120 -1.01 -16.61 -10.67
CA LEU A 120 -0.64 -17.06 -12.02
C LEU A 120 -1.66 -16.69 -13.09
N ASN A 121 -2.94 -16.62 -12.73
CA ASN A 121 -4.05 -16.29 -13.62
C ASN A 121 -4.38 -14.79 -13.67
N LYS A 122 -3.51 -13.93 -13.12
CA LYS A 122 -3.69 -12.47 -13.14
C LYS A 122 -2.73 -11.82 -14.12
N ALA A 123 -3.28 -10.93 -14.94
CA ALA A 123 -2.51 -10.01 -15.78
C ALA A 123 -2.21 -8.72 -15.00
N PHE A 124 -1.17 -8.01 -15.41
CA PHE A 124 -0.76 -6.73 -14.82
C PHE A 124 -0.70 -5.67 -15.93
N PHE A 125 -1.35 -4.54 -15.75
CA PHE A 125 -1.51 -3.50 -16.77
C PHE A 125 -1.24 -2.11 -16.16
N GLY A 126 -1.05 -1.10 -17.01
CA GLY A 126 -0.76 0.27 -16.60
C GLY A 126 0.72 0.59 -16.75
N LEU A 127 1.30 1.25 -15.75
CA LEU A 127 2.70 1.73 -15.72
C LEU A 127 3.03 2.88 -16.67
N GLY A 128 2.05 3.39 -17.42
CA GLY A 128 2.23 4.49 -18.37
C GLY A 128 2.82 4.06 -19.70
N ASP A 129 3.46 5.00 -20.41
CA ASP A 129 4.12 4.74 -21.69
C ASP A 129 5.52 4.15 -21.44
N GLN A 130 5.61 2.82 -21.45
CA GLN A 130 6.83 2.05 -21.14
C GLN A 130 7.30 1.15 -22.30
N THR A 131 6.39 0.70 -23.16
CA THR A 131 6.67 -0.23 -24.25
C THR A 131 5.47 -0.29 -25.19
N ARG A 132 5.74 -0.54 -26.48
CA ARG A 132 4.71 -0.77 -27.50
C ARG A 132 4.52 -2.25 -27.84
N ASP A 133 5.31 -3.13 -27.23
CA ASP A 133 5.36 -4.55 -27.62
C ASP A 133 4.30 -5.39 -26.92
N ARG A 134 3.74 -4.89 -25.80
CA ARG A 134 2.83 -5.66 -24.93
C ARG A 134 1.92 -4.74 -24.13
N LEU A 135 0.73 -5.26 -23.84
CA LEU A 135 -0.20 -4.67 -22.86
C LEU A 135 -0.02 -5.31 -21.48
N ASN A 136 0.08 -6.64 -21.41
CA ASN A 136 0.28 -7.36 -20.17
C ASN A 136 1.76 -7.30 -19.76
N GLN A 137 2.02 -6.68 -18.60
CA GLN A 137 3.35 -6.48 -18.03
C GLN A 137 3.75 -7.61 -17.05
N ARG A 138 2.95 -8.67 -16.93
CA ARG A 138 3.29 -9.82 -16.09
C ARG A 138 4.65 -10.40 -16.52
N GLY A 139 5.54 -10.58 -15.53
CA GLY A 139 6.87 -11.17 -15.75
C GLY A 139 7.89 -10.19 -16.33
N CYS A 140 7.54 -8.91 -16.44
CA CYS A 140 8.43 -7.87 -16.92
C CYS A 140 8.87 -6.93 -15.78
N VAL A 141 9.95 -6.20 -16.03
CA VAL A 141 10.40 -5.08 -15.19
C VAL A 141 10.11 -3.79 -15.96
N ALA A 142 9.56 -2.80 -15.26
CA ALA A 142 9.39 -1.45 -15.78
C ALA A 142 10.20 -0.48 -14.93
N ASP A 143 11.08 0.28 -15.57
CA ASP A 143 11.85 1.32 -14.88
C ASP A 143 11.02 2.60 -14.86
N MET A 144 10.68 3.08 -13.66
CA MET A 144 9.96 4.35 -13.48
C MET A 144 10.90 5.55 -13.69
N TRP A 145 11.42 5.68 -14.92
CA TRP A 145 12.39 6.68 -15.34
C TRP A 145 12.06 7.19 -16.74
N VAL A 146 12.03 8.51 -16.91
CA VAL A 146 11.77 9.15 -18.20
C VAL A 146 12.98 8.96 -19.11
N ARG A 147 12.79 8.30 -20.24
CA ARG A 147 13.79 8.11 -21.30
C ARG A 147 13.19 8.45 -22.64
N ASN A 148 13.90 9.26 -23.42
CA ASN A 148 13.49 9.54 -24.79
C ASN A 148 13.45 8.22 -25.59
N VAL A 149 12.41 8.03 -26.40
CA VAL A 149 12.14 6.85 -27.25
C VAL A 149 11.69 5.59 -26.51
N GLU A 150 12.22 5.32 -25.32
CA GLU A 150 11.95 4.08 -24.59
C GLU A 150 10.81 4.18 -23.55
N SER A 151 10.69 5.32 -22.86
CA SER A 151 9.83 5.47 -21.67
C SER A 151 9.47 6.94 -21.50
N TYR A 152 8.49 7.44 -22.26
CA TYR A 152 8.18 8.87 -22.28
C TYR A 152 7.49 9.32 -20.99
N THR A 153 6.54 8.53 -20.47
CA THR A 153 5.72 8.91 -19.30
C THR A 153 5.42 7.70 -18.40
N PRO A 154 6.42 7.15 -17.68
CA PRO A 154 6.18 6.15 -16.62
C PRO A 154 5.22 6.69 -15.58
N THR A 155 4.19 5.91 -15.23
CA THR A 155 3.19 6.29 -14.22
C THR A 155 2.96 5.12 -13.26
N PRO A 156 3.46 5.19 -12.00
CA PRO A 156 3.33 4.13 -11.02
C PRO A 156 1.92 4.01 -10.42
#